data_AF-A0A962YEJ7-F1
#
_entry.id   AF-A0A962YEJ7-F1
#
_cell.length_a   1.000
_cell.length_b   1.000
_cell.length_c   1.000
_cell.angle_alpha   90.00
_cell.angle_beta   90.00
_cell.angle_gamma   90.00
#
_symmetry.space_group_name_H-M   'P 1'
#
loop_
_entity.id
_entity.type
_entity.pdbx_description
1 polymer ?
#
loop_
_entity_poly.entity_id
_entity_poly.type
_entity_poly.pdbx_seq_one_letter_code
_entity_poly.pdbx_strand_id
1 'polypeptide(L)' 'FEQPVFDQQALGWRFSVLEKGKAGVTGNARTRVYDTTLPGYSNTGHTFGDVLEDAQRQALLEYLKTL' A
#
# COMPACT_ATOMS: atom_id res chain seq x y z
N PHE A 1 -21.23 -1.18 -5.55
CA PHE A 1 -19.85 -0.69 -5.37
C PHE A 1 -18.94 -1.91 -5.29
N GLU A 2 -17.80 -1.90 -5.98
CA GLU A 2 -16.86 -3.03 -5.96
C GLU A 2 -16.19 -3.16 -4.59
N GLN A 3 -16.02 -4.40 -4.14
CA GLN A 3 -15.32 -4.69 -2.89
C GLN A 3 -13.81 -4.59 -3.13
N PRO A 4 -13.03 -4.03 -2.19
CA PRO A 4 -11.57 -4.00 -2.33
C PRO A 4 -11.02 -5.42 -2.38
N VAL A 5 -10.13 -5.67 -3.35
CA VAL A 5 -9.47 -6.97 -3.54
C VAL A 5 -8.08 -6.90 -2.95
N PHE A 6 -7.79 -7.74 -1.96
CA PHE A 6 -6.45 -7.88 -1.39
C PHE A 6 -5.55 -8.70 -2.33
N ASP A 7 -4.35 -8.19 -2.58
CA ASP A 7 -3.29 -8.84 -3.32
C ASP A 7 -2.28 -9.45 -2.33
N GLN A 8 -2.24 -10.77 -2.28
CA GLN A 8 -1.36 -11.50 -1.36
C GLN A 8 0.11 -11.44 -1.76
N GLN A 9 0.43 -11.22 -3.04
CA GLN A 9 1.81 -11.11 -3.52
C GLN A 9 2.36 -9.71 -3.27
N ALA A 10 1.57 -8.68 -3.57
CA ALA A 10 1.94 -7.29 -3.31
C ALA A 10 1.74 -6.87 -1.83
N LEU A 11 1.08 -7.72 -1.03
CA LEU A 11 0.73 -7.47 0.38
C LEU A 11 0.00 -6.14 0.57
N GLY A 12 -1.01 -5.90 -0.28
CA GLY A 12 -1.74 -4.64 -0.31
C GLY A 12 -3.07 -4.74 -1.04
N TRP A 13 -3.78 -3.62 -1.15
CA TRP A 13 -5.03 -3.55 -1.91
C TRP A 13 -4.74 -3.32 -3.40
N ARG A 14 -5.52 -3.90 -4.30
CA ARG A 14 -5.51 -3.49 -5.70
C ARG A 14 -5.99 -2.05 -5.83
N PHE A 15 -5.24 -1.23 -6.57
CA PHE A 15 -5.54 0.18 -6.78
C PHE A 15 -5.23 0.57 -8.23
N SER A 16 -5.78 1.71 -8.65
CA SER A 16 -5.39 2.39 -9.89
C SER A 16 -4.67 3.69 -9.53
N VAL A 17 -3.66 4.04 -10.32
CA VAL A 17 -2.94 5.31 -10.19
C VAL A 17 -3.77 6.41 -10.82
N LEU A 18 -3.83 7.56 -10.15
CA LEU A 18 -4.49 8.77 -10.66
C LEU A 18 -3.43 9.81 -11.03
N GLU A 19 -3.43 10.27 -12.27
CA GLU A 19 -2.48 11.29 -12.78
C GLU A 19 -2.43 12.56 -11.92
N LYS A 20 -3.58 12.97 -11.37
CA LYS A 20 -3.70 14.20 -10.57
C LYS A 20 -3.88 13.94 -9.07
N GLY A 21 -3.61 12.72 -8.61
CA GLY A 21 -3.79 12.33 -7.21
C GLY A 21 -5.16 12.74 -6.65
N LYS A 22 -5.19 13.25 -5.41
CA LYS A 22 -6.42 13.79 -4.80
C LYS A 22 -6.97 15.00 -5.56
N ALA A 23 -6.14 15.79 -6.24
CA ALA A 23 -6.63 16.97 -6.98
C ALA A 23 -7.51 16.60 -8.18
N GLY A 24 -7.40 15.37 -8.70
CA GLY A 24 -8.22 14.86 -9.80
C GLY A 24 -9.63 14.40 -9.41
N VAL A 25 -9.96 14.35 -8.11
CA VAL A 25 -11.24 13.81 -7.62
C VAL A 25 -11.94 14.77 -6.64
N THR A 26 -13.27 14.73 -6.63
CA THR A 26 -14.13 15.61 -5.81
C THR A 26 -15.02 14.82 -4.86
N GLY A 27 -15.57 15.52 -3.85
CA GLY A 27 -16.51 14.96 -2.89
C GLY A 27 -15.96 13.72 -2.15
N ASN A 28 -16.85 12.75 -1.91
CA ASN A 28 -16.54 11.55 -1.13
C ASN A 28 -15.51 10.62 -1.79
N ALA A 29 -15.21 10.78 -3.10
CA ALA A 29 -14.17 10.00 -3.75
C ALA A 29 -12.77 10.34 -3.21
N ARG A 30 -12.57 11.56 -2.70
CA ARG A 30 -11.27 12.03 -2.16
C ARG A 30 -10.79 11.22 -0.95
N THR A 31 -11.70 10.64 -0.17
CA THR A 31 -11.36 9.84 1.02
C THR A 31 -10.85 8.45 0.64
N ARG A 32 -11.11 7.99 -0.60
CA ARG A 32 -10.64 6.70 -1.13
C ARG A 32 -9.30 6.78 -1.85
N VAL A 33 -8.73 7.98 -1.99
CA VAL A 33 -7.41 8.18 -2.59
C VAL A 33 -6.40 8.35 -1.47
N TYR A 34 -5.40 7.49 -1.42
CA TYR A 34 -4.17 7.73 -0.67
C TYR A 34 -3.15 8.35 -1.63
N ASP A 35 -2.71 9.57 -1.33
CA ASP A 35 -1.90 10.39 -2.25
C ASP A 35 -0.52 10.62 -1.65
N THR A 36 0.46 9.84 -2.13
CA THR A 36 1.81 9.82 -1.58
C THR A 36 2.64 11.02 -1.98
N THR A 37 2.14 11.89 -2.87
CA THR A 37 2.84 13.12 -3.26
C THR A 37 2.59 14.27 -2.28
N LEU A 38 1.70 14.09 -1.29
CA LEU A 38 1.40 15.10 -0.28
C LEU A 38 2.42 15.08 0.87
N PRO A 39 2.76 16.25 1.45
CA PRO A 39 3.63 16.31 2.63
C PRO A 39 3.09 15.46 3.78
N GLY A 40 3.91 14.53 4.28
CA GLY A 40 3.54 13.61 5.36
C GLY A 40 2.81 12.34 4.92
N TYR A 41 2.62 12.09 3.62
CA TYR A 41 1.93 10.92 3.08
C TYR A 41 2.87 10.00 2.26
N SER A 42 4.18 10.25 2.32
CA SER A 42 5.15 9.44 1.57
C SER A 42 5.07 7.97 1.98
N ASN A 43 5.12 7.08 0.98
CA ASN A 43 5.23 5.63 1.17
C ASN A 43 6.68 5.13 1.09
N THR A 44 7.66 6.03 1.11
CA THR A 44 9.09 5.70 1.06
C THR A 44 9.68 5.56 2.45
N GLY A 45 10.73 4.73 2.60
CA GLY A 45 11.44 4.52 3.86
C GLY A 45 11.26 3.09 4.37
N HIS A 46 11.65 2.83 5.62
CA HIS A 46 11.57 1.49 6.23
C HIS A 46 12.30 0.40 5.44
N THR A 47 13.44 0.73 4.84
CA THR A 47 14.25 -0.16 3.99
C THR A 47 14.98 -1.27 4.76
N PHE A 48 14.77 -1.41 6.07
CA PHE A 48 15.42 -2.44 6.89
C PHE A 48 15.13 -3.85 6.38
N GLY A 49 13.92 -4.07 5.86
CA GLY A 49 13.54 -5.36 5.25
C GLY A 49 14.11 -5.59 3.86
N ASP A 50 14.76 -4.61 3.23
CA ASP A 50 15.19 -4.70 1.83
C ASP A 50 16.29 -5.73 1.60
N VAL A 51 17.08 -6.00 2.65
CA VAL A 51 18.15 -7.00 2.65
C VAL A 51 17.63 -8.44 2.71
N LEU A 52 16.35 -8.64 3.01
CA LEU A 52 15.76 -9.98 3.15
C LEU A 52 15.48 -10.59 1.78
N GLU A 53 15.88 -11.85 1.62
CA GLU A 53 15.48 -12.71 0.51
C GLU A 53 13.98 -13.04 0.60
N ASP A 54 13.37 -13.42 -0.52
CA ASP A 54 11.92 -13.71 -0.60
C ASP A 54 11.48 -14.77 0.42
N ALA A 55 12.29 -15.82 0.62
CA ALA A 55 12.00 -16.87 1.60
C ALA A 55 12.03 -16.33 3.05
N GLN A 56 12.95 -15.41 3.34
CA GLN A 56 13.06 -14.79 4.66
C GLN A 56 11.90 -13.81 4.90
N ARG A 57 11.46 -13.07 3.87
CA ARG A 57 10.27 -12.23 3.94
C ARG A 57 9.02 -13.06 4.22
N GLN A 58 8.86 -14.21 3.55
CA GLN A 58 7.72 -15.09 3.82
C GLN A 58 7.75 -15.63 5.25
N ALA A 59 8.91 -16.10 5.72
CA ALA A 59 9.06 -16.59 7.09
C ALA A 59 8.71 -15.50 8.12
N LEU A 60 9.15 -14.25 7.89
CA LEU A 60 8.80 -13.11 8.74
C LEU A 60 7.29 -12.85 8.74
N LEU A 61 6.63 -12.90 7.58
CA LEU A 61 5.18 -12.73 7.49
C LEU A 61 4.43 -13.81 8.27
N GLU A 62 4.84 -15.08 8.16
CA GLU A 62 4.23 -16.15 8.95
C GLU A 62 4.44 -15.96 10.45
N TYR A 63 5.61 -15.48 10.87
CA TYR A 63 5.86 -15.14 12.26
C TYR A 63 4.95 -14.00 12.75
N LEU A 64 4.80 -12.92 11.97
CA LEU A 64 3.96 -11.77 12.34
C LEU A 64 2.49 -12.15 12.52
N LYS A 65 1.98 -13.18 11.83
CA LYS A 65 0.60 -13.68 12.01
C LYS A 65 0.36 -14.33 13.38
N THR A 66 1.42 -14.66 14.12
CA THR A 66 1.33 -15.28 15.45
C THR A 66 1.34 -14.28 16.61
N LEU A 67 1.52 -12.98 16.31
CA LEU A 67 1.51 -11.88 17.28
C LEU A 67 0.10 -11.28 17.39
#